data_AF-A0AAU5RWS1-F1
#
_entry.id   AF-A0AAU5RWS1-F1
#
_cell.length_a   1.000
_cell.length_b   1.000
_cell.length_c   1.000
_cell.angle_alpha   90.00
_cell.angle_beta   90.00
_cell.angle_gamma   90.00
#
_symmetry.space_group_name_H-M   'P 1'
#
loop_
_entity.id
_entity.type
_entity.pdbx_description
1 polymer ?
#
loop_
_entity_poly.entity_id
_entity_poly.type
_entity_poly.pdbx_seq_one_letter_code
_entity_poly.pdbx_strand_id
1 'polypeptide(L)'
;MPSPAHADSPAAQPPGPGAVDALISQARQLRSRVDEVLGESVSAAEDPRLRWQRALCDLAVHQLDDLGTHLGQLREGFDLDVPVEAPAREPGSPLDAAIGASALPDPVAVGALGRAGSAQWDLLTDAVQWSDELYRIFGRAQKDGPLTLDELPSWLFSEDQQLLSEMVTGCLVDGRPIDGEFRIVRPEGSVRTVHMVGEPVFDADGGTIAMWAVIRDVSDLRRSQRTLRETRDSLERQRQIAQTERRLAVELQEAVLPPWRGGLRFPQEGGPAAMDLAARYLPSATSGLIGGDWYDAMQLPDGSSLLSVGDLTGHGVAATSGMAMLLGALRGMAVAGLEPGALMSSLNELLDTSAQPALGSALCCRYEPGERVLRWAQAGHPAPLLFRNGTGRVLDSPDGMLLGATSGARYAQARERLLPGDLLLLHTDGLVPSRSPHNATAGGSAERLLAMGPLFDGARSAQDCLRMVAEEFDVPDRADDACVLIARIS
;
A
#
# COMPACT_ATOMS: atom_id res chain seq x y z
N MET A 1 -38.37 38.61 -5.50
CA MET A 1 -37.00 38.60 -4.95
C MET A 1 -36.71 37.21 -4.44
N PRO A 2 -36.04 36.34 -5.22
CA PRO A 2 -35.52 35.08 -4.69
C PRO A 2 -34.03 35.23 -4.32
N SER A 3 -33.66 34.57 -3.22
CA SER A 3 -32.29 34.42 -2.71
C SER A 3 -31.55 33.26 -3.40
N PRO A 4 -30.20 33.20 -3.34
CA PRO A 4 -29.37 32.40 -4.23
C PRO A 4 -29.12 30.97 -3.71
N ALA A 5 -29.21 29.98 -4.59
CA ALA A 5 -28.83 28.59 -4.34
C ALA A 5 -27.33 28.38 -4.66
N HIS A 6 -26.68 27.62 -3.79
CA HIS A 6 -25.25 27.31 -3.80
C HIS A 6 -24.83 26.52 -5.04
N ALA A 7 -23.63 26.83 -5.54
CA ALA A 7 -22.92 26.06 -6.55
C ALA A 7 -22.16 24.91 -5.87
N ASP A 8 -22.68 23.70 -5.95
CA ASP A 8 -21.91 22.47 -5.76
C ASP A 8 -21.43 22.01 -7.13
N SER A 9 -20.15 22.26 -7.43
CA SER A 9 -19.45 21.64 -8.56
C SER A 9 -19.13 20.19 -8.20
N PRO A 10 -19.53 19.18 -8.98
CA PRO A 10 -19.10 17.81 -8.75
C PRO A 10 -17.59 17.70 -8.99
N ALA A 11 -16.88 17.15 -8.02
CA ALA A 11 -15.47 16.82 -8.12
C ALA A 11 -15.24 15.89 -9.34
N ALA A 12 -14.33 16.28 -10.22
CA ALA A 12 -13.96 15.51 -11.40
C ALA A 12 -13.39 14.15 -10.99
N GLN A 13 -14.05 13.07 -11.40
CA GLN A 13 -13.53 11.70 -11.31
C GLN A 13 -12.21 11.59 -12.10
N PRO A 14 -11.19 10.87 -11.58
CA PRO A 14 -9.96 10.66 -12.32
C PRO A 14 -10.26 9.85 -13.60
N PRO A 15 -9.68 10.23 -14.75
CA PRO A 15 -9.84 9.47 -15.98
C PRO A 15 -9.24 8.07 -15.80
N GLY A 16 -10.01 7.01 -16.15
CA GLY A 16 -9.51 5.63 -16.15
C GLY A 16 -8.34 5.43 -17.12
N PRO A 17 -7.55 4.34 -17.01
CA PRO A 17 -6.31 4.12 -17.76
C PRO A 17 -6.47 4.28 -19.29
N GLY A 18 -7.59 3.82 -19.87
CA GLY A 18 -7.87 4.00 -21.30
C GLY A 18 -8.15 5.44 -21.75
N ALA A 19 -8.55 6.33 -20.84
CA ALA A 19 -8.72 7.76 -21.13
C ALA A 19 -7.38 8.50 -21.12
N VAL A 20 -6.41 8.08 -20.30
CA VAL A 20 -5.04 8.61 -20.32
C VAL A 20 -4.35 8.26 -21.64
N ASP A 21 -4.49 7.02 -22.11
CA ASP A 21 -3.93 6.60 -23.41
C ASP A 21 -4.56 7.32 -24.62
N ALA A 22 -5.87 7.59 -24.55
CA ALA A 22 -6.57 8.40 -25.56
C ALA A 22 -6.03 9.84 -25.61
N LEU A 23 -5.78 10.45 -24.44
CA LEU A 23 -5.20 11.79 -24.35
C LEU A 23 -3.74 11.83 -24.82
N ILE A 24 -2.93 10.80 -24.51
CA ILE A 24 -1.56 10.66 -25.02
C ILE A 24 -1.57 10.61 -26.55
N SER A 25 -2.48 9.80 -27.12
CA SER A 25 -2.61 9.64 -28.57
C SER A 25 -3.07 10.94 -29.24
N GLN A 26 -4.02 11.65 -28.61
CA GLN A 26 -4.51 12.94 -29.09
C GLN A 26 -3.43 14.03 -29.02
N ALA A 27 -2.60 14.05 -27.97
CA ALA A 27 -1.46 14.96 -27.85
C ALA A 27 -0.43 14.72 -28.96
N ARG A 28 -0.08 13.46 -29.24
CA ARG A 28 0.82 13.11 -30.36
C ARG A 28 0.25 13.48 -31.73
N GLN A 29 -1.05 13.29 -31.93
CA GLN A 29 -1.71 13.63 -33.19
C GLN A 29 -1.76 15.14 -33.42
N LEU A 30 -2.02 15.92 -32.37
CA LEU A 30 -1.94 17.37 -32.42
C LEU A 30 -0.52 17.83 -32.70
N ARG A 31 0.49 17.19 -32.08
CA ARG A 31 1.91 17.51 -32.34
C ARG A 31 2.26 17.28 -33.81
N SER A 32 1.92 16.10 -34.34
CA SER A 32 2.17 15.75 -35.75
C SER A 32 1.54 16.76 -36.71
N ARG A 33 0.33 17.26 -36.41
CA ARG A 33 -0.34 18.27 -37.23
C ARG A 33 0.31 19.65 -37.12
N VAL A 34 0.89 19.98 -35.97
CA VAL A 34 1.66 21.23 -35.80
C VAL A 34 3.01 21.14 -36.52
N ASP A 35 3.67 19.97 -36.46
CA ASP A 35 4.91 19.69 -37.20
C ASP A 35 4.69 19.74 -38.73
N GLU A 36 3.55 19.26 -39.24
CA GLU A 36 3.16 19.39 -40.65
C GLU A 36 3.01 20.86 -41.09
N VAL A 37 2.40 21.70 -40.25
CA VAL A 37 2.26 23.15 -40.48
C VAL A 37 3.62 23.86 -40.46
N LEU A 38 4.56 23.38 -39.64
CA LEU A 38 5.94 23.89 -39.60
C LEU A 38 6.77 23.50 -40.85
N GLY A 39 6.45 22.36 -41.49
CA GLY A 39 7.16 21.82 -42.65
C GLY A 39 6.82 22.44 -44.01
N GLU A 40 5.62 23.00 -44.21
CA GLU A 40 5.18 23.56 -45.50
C GLU A 40 5.66 25.00 -45.78
N SER A 41 6.31 25.67 -44.83
CA SER A 41 6.73 27.08 -44.95
C SER A 41 8.19 27.25 -45.41
N VAL A 42 8.48 26.90 -46.67
CA VAL A 42 9.80 27.16 -47.31
C VAL A 42 9.82 28.54 -47.98
N SER A 43 10.25 29.54 -47.20
CA SER A 43 10.96 30.80 -47.55
C SER A 43 10.62 31.86 -46.49
N ALA A 44 11.04 31.61 -45.25
CA ALA A 44 10.56 32.30 -44.04
C ALA A 44 11.43 33.49 -43.59
N ALA A 45 12.29 34.03 -44.45
CA ALA A 45 13.24 35.05 -44.03
C ALA A 45 12.61 36.46 -43.85
N GLU A 46 11.55 36.83 -44.57
CA GLU A 46 11.15 38.25 -44.65
C GLU A 46 9.83 38.63 -43.94
N ASP A 47 8.93 37.71 -43.57
CA ASP A 47 7.62 38.09 -43.00
C ASP A 47 7.52 37.89 -41.47
N PRO A 48 7.36 38.97 -40.67
CA PRO A 48 7.15 38.92 -39.22
C PRO A 48 5.97 38.06 -38.79
N ARG A 49 4.93 37.91 -39.62
CA ARG A 49 3.72 37.12 -39.28
C ARG A 49 3.96 35.61 -39.29
N LEU A 50 4.74 35.12 -40.25
CA LEU A 50 5.09 33.70 -40.36
C LEU A 50 6.02 33.26 -39.22
N ARG A 51 6.91 34.16 -38.75
CA ARG A 51 7.77 33.93 -37.58
C ARG A 51 6.98 33.84 -36.27
N TRP A 52 6.00 34.71 -36.06
CA TRP A 52 5.12 34.65 -34.89
C TRP A 52 4.27 33.37 -34.86
N GLN A 53 3.78 32.93 -36.02
CA GLN A 53 3.07 31.66 -36.15
C GLN A 53 3.99 30.46 -35.85
N ARG A 54 5.24 30.49 -36.32
CA ARG A 54 6.25 29.45 -36.08
C ARG A 54 6.58 29.29 -34.60
N ALA A 55 6.87 30.38 -33.90
CA ALA A 55 7.20 30.33 -32.48
C ALA A 55 5.99 29.97 -31.59
N LEU A 56 4.76 30.32 -31.98
CA LEU A 56 3.55 29.80 -31.34
C LEU A 56 3.34 28.31 -31.60
N CYS A 57 3.69 27.82 -32.80
CA CYS A 57 3.70 26.41 -33.13
C CYS A 57 4.77 25.65 -32.33
N ASP A 58 5.99 26.17 -32.21
CA ASP A 58 7.07 25.55 -31.42
C ASP A 58 6.72 25.54 -29.93
N LEU A 59 6.12 26.61 -29.40
CA LEU A 59 5.56 26.62 -28.05
C LEU A 59 4.44 25.58 -27.91
N ALA A 60 3.54 25.45 -28.89
CA ALA A 60 2.48 24.44 -28.87
C ALA A 60 3.02 23.00 -28.96
N VAL A 61 4.08 22.74 -29.75
CA VAL A 61 4.77 21.46 -29.82
C VAL A 61 5.40 21.12 -28.47
N HIS A 62 6.08 22.07 -27.84
CA HIS A 62 6.66 21.87 -26.51
C HIS A 62 5.57 21.60 -25.46
N GLN A 63 4.43 22.31 -25.52
CA GLN A 63 3.28 22.03 -24.67
C GLN A 63 2.72 20.62 -24.89
N LEU A 64 2.69 20.14 -26.12
CA LEU A 64 2.22 18.80 -26.44
C LEU A 64 3.21 17.71 -26.03
N ASP A 65 4.51 18.00 -26.06
CA ASP A 65 5.57 17.12 -25.56
C ASP A 65 5.61 17.06 -24.02
N ASP A 66 5.43 18.18 -23.34
CA ASP A 66 5.24 18.25 -21.90
C ASP A 66 3.99 17.51 -21.46
N LEU A 67 2.85 17.74 -22.15
CA LEU A 67 1.61 17.02 -21.90
C LEU A 67 1.79 15.52 -22.16
N GLY A 68 2.47 15.14 -23.24
CA GLY A 68 2.78 13.74 -23.55
C GLY A 68 3.63 13.06 -22.48
N THR A 69 4.65 13.76 -21.98
CA THR A 69 5.53 13.28 -20.90
C THR A 69 4.76 13.16 -19.58
N HIS A 70 3.93 14.14 -19.24
CA HIS A 70 3.10 14.12 -18.02
C HIS A 70 2.02 13.04 -18.05
N LEU A 71 1.35 12.86 -19.19
CA LEU A 71 0.39 11.78 -19.36
C LEU A 71 1.07 10.40 -19.32
N GLY A 72 2.31 10.29 -19.82
CA GLY A 72 3.14 9.10 -19.66
C GLY A 72 3.47 8.77 -18.20
N GLN A 73 3.83 9.79 -17.40
CA GLN A 73 4.08 9.66 -15.96
C GLN A 73 2.81 9.30 -15.17
N LEU A 74 1.65 9.83 -15.59
CA LEU A 74 0.34 9.46 -15.03
C LEU A 74 0.02 8.00 -15.33
N ARG A 75 0.21 7.55 -16.57
CA ARG A 75 0.01 6.14 -16.97
C ARG A 75 0.86 5.18 -16.14
N GLU A 76 2.14 5.48 -15.94
CA GLU A 76 3.02 4.68 -15.06
C GLU A 76 2.60 4.72 -13.58
N GLY A 77 1.85 5.74 -13.16
CA GLY A 77 1.25 5.82 -11.83
C GLY A 77 -0.03 5.01 -11.65
N PHE A 78 -0.67 4.56 -12.73
CA PHE A 78 -1.93 3.78 -12.70
C PHE A 78 -1.74 2.26 -12.76
N ASP A 79 -0.51 1.75 -12.91
CA ASP A 79 -0.19 0.31 -12.89
C ASP A 79 -0.18 -0.32 -11.47
N LEU A 80 -0.79 0.35 -10.48
CA LEU A 80 -1.15 -0.27 -9.20
C LEU A 80 -2.53 -0.91 -9.33
N ASP A 81 -2.56 -2.23 -9.52
CA ASP A 81 -3.76 -3.08 -9.49
C ASP A 81 -4.70 -2.70 -8.33
N VAL A 82 -5.77 -1.98 -8.66
CA VAL A 82 -6.95 -1.81 -7.81
C VAL A 82 -8.16 -2.10 -8.69
N PRO A 83 -8.92 -3.19 -8.43
CA PRO A 83 -10.11 -3.48 -9.19
C PRO A 83 -11.20 -2.49 -8.80
N VAL A 84 -11.56 -1.59 -9.72
CA VAL A 84 -12.73 -0.71 -9.57
C VAL A 84 -13.86 -1.29 -10.41
N GLU A 85 -14.87 -1.85 -9.76
CA GLU A 85 -16.13 -2.24 -10.39
C GLU A 85 -16.85 -1.01 -10.98
N ALA A 86 -17.19 -1.10 -12.26
CA ALA A 86 -17.95 -0.07 -12.98
C ALA A 86 -19.43 -0.47 -13.09
N PRO A 87 -20.40 0.43 -12.79
CA PRO A 87 -21.78 0.23 -13.20
C PRO A 87 -22.05 0.81 -14.60
N ALA A 88 -22.99 0.17 -15.30
CA ALA A 88 -23.27 0.27 -16.72
C ALA A 88 -23.70 1.66 -17.23
N ARG A 89 -23.29 2.01 -18.46
CA ARG A 89 -23.75 3.16 -19.26
C ARG A 89 -24.87 2.74 -20.21
N GLU A 90 -25.92 3.55 -20.31
CA GLU A 90 -26.85 3.58 -21.46
C GLU A 90 -26.50 4.73 -22.44
N PRO A 91 -26.77 4.59 -23.76
CA PRO A 91 -26.30 5.54 -24.78
C PRO A 91 -27.42 6.41 -25.40
N GLY A 92 -27.07 7.63 -25.80
CA GLY A 92 -27.84 8.45 -26.77
C GLY A 92 -27.42 9.93 -26.75
N SER A 93 -26.53 10.38 -27.65
CA SER A 93 -26.80 11.01 -28.97
C SER A 93 -26.72 12.56 -28.91
N PRO A 94 -26.66 13.31 -30.03
CA PRO A 94 -25.42 13.94 -30.53
C PRO A 94 -25.57 15.46 -30.73
N LEU A 95 -24.47 16.20 -30.92
CA LEU A 95 -24.56 17.42 -31.75
C LEU A 95 -23.22 17.76 -32.41
N ASP A 96 -23.19 17.50 -33.71
CA ASP A 96 -22.22 17.96 -34.68
C ASP A 96 -22.34 19.48 -34.95
N ALA A 97 -21.22 20.01 -35.45
CA ALA A 97 -21.11 21.07 -36.44
C ALA A 97 -21.39 22.53 -36.04
N ALA A 98 -20.33 23.35 -36.15
CA ALA A 98 -20.27 24.42 -37.16
C ALA A 98 -18.87 25.04 -37.22
N ILE A 99 -18.09 24.64 -38.23
CA ILE A 99 -16.98 25.43 -38.77
C ILE A 99 -17.58 26.29 -39.88
N GLY A 100 -17.48 27.61 -39.73
CA GLY A 100 -17.86 28.59 -40.75
C GLY A 100 -16.73 29.61 -40.90
N ALA A 101 -16.16 29.66 -42.09
CA ALA A 101 -14.99 30.47 -42.44
C ALA A 101 -15.33 31.95 -42.72
N SER A 102 -14.27 32.76 -42.68
CA SER A 102 -14.09 34.06 -43.36
C SER A 102 -14.45 35.33 -42.58
N ALA A 103 -13.45 35.89 -41.90
CA ALA A 103 -13.12 37.33 -41.89
C ALA A 103 -11.74 37.49 -41.20
N LEU A 104 -10.80 38.19 -41.84
CA LEU A 104 -9.52 38.59 -41.23
C LEU A 104 -9.79 39.34 -39.90
N PRO A 105 -9.14 38.97 -38.77
CA PRO A 105 -9.19 39.80 -37.57
C PRO A 105 -7.87 40.53 -37.28
N ASP A 106 -8.02 41.76 -36.82
CA ASP A 106 -7.04 42.63 -36.17
C ASP A 106 -6.16 41.93 -35.12
N PRO A 107 -4.96 42.46 -34.81
CA PRO A 107 -4.00 41.87 -33.87
C PRO A 107 -4.42 41.86 -32.39
N VAL A 108 -5.72 41.89 -32.07
CA VAL A 108 -6.26 42.04 -30.70
C VAL A 108 -7.06 40.82 -30.21
N ALA A 109 -7.18 39.72 -30.95
CA ALA A 109 -8.05 38.60 -30.54
C ALA A 109 -7.31 37.26 -30.33
N VAL A 110 -6.70 37.06 -29.15
CA VAL A 110 -6.35 35.71 -28.63
C VAL A 110 -6.66 35.65 -27.13
N GLY A 111 -7.95 35.54 -26.81
CA GLY A 111 -8.46 35.45 -25.43
C GLY A 111 -8.48 34.04 -24.82
N ALA A 112 -7.75 33.06 -25.36
CA ALA A 112 -7.85 31.65 -24.93
C ALA A 112 -6.56 31.05 -24.32
N LEU A 113 -5.47 31.82 -24.20
CA LEU A 113 -4.19 31.41 -23.57
C LEU A 113 -3.86 32.33 -22.39
N GLY A 114 -4.79 32.52 -21.44
CA GLY A 114 -4.75 33.58 -20.41
C GLY A 114 -3.65 33.52 -19.34
N ARG A 115 -2.45 33.03 -19.65
CA ARG A 115 -1.25 33.02 -18.77
C ARG A 115 0.09 33.15 -19.49
N ALA A 116 0.09 33.44 -20.80
CA ALA A 116 1.32 33.61 -21.59
C ALA A 116 1.37 35.03 -22.18
N GLY A 117 2.46 35.74 -21.91
CA GLY A 117 2.75 37.06 -22.47
C GLY A 117 3.89 36.99 -23.48
N SER A 118 3.86 37.83 -24.51
CA SER A 118 4.96 37.98 -25.46
C SER A 118 5.76 39.26 -25.22
N ALA A 119 7.04 39.22 -25.59
CA ALA A 119 7.95 40.35 -25.66
C ALA A 119 8.74 40.35 -26.98
N GLN A 120 9.07 41.53 -27.46
CA GLN A 120 10.02 41.74 -28.56
C GLN A 120 11.03 42.80 -28.14
N TRP A 121 12.31 42.53 -28.36
CA TRP A 121 13.41 43.47 -28.22
C TRP A 121 14.03 43.70 -29.60
N ASP A 122 13.94 44.93 -30.10
CA ASP A 122 14.55 45.34 -31.35
C ASP A 122 15.94 45.92 -31.06
N LEU A 123 16.99 45.28 -31.57
CA LEU A 123 18.38 45.61 -31.25
C LEU A 123 18.91 46.78 -32.09
N LEU A 124 18.22 47.15 -33.17
CA LEU A 124 18.59 48.26 -34.04
C LEU A 124 18.08 49.59 -33.49
N THR A 125 16.89 49.57 -32.92
CA THR A 125 16.19 50.77 -32.41
C THR A 125 16.16 50.85 -30.88
N ASP A 126 16.64 49.80 -30.20
CA ASP A 126 16.55 49.61 -28.75
C ASP A 126 15.09 49.67 -28.24
N ALA A 127 14.13 49.39 -29.14
CA ALA A 127 12.71 49.44 -28.83
C ALA A 127 12.27 48.09 -28.24
N VAL A 128 11.53 48.16 -27.13
CA VAL A 128 10.96 46.98 -26.47
C VAL A 128 9.45 47.04 -26.54
N GLN A 129 8.82 45.92 -26.87
CA GLN A 129 7.37 45.79 -26.93
C GLN A 129 6.91 44.60 -26.09
N TRP A 130 5.98 44.84 -25.17
CA TRP A 130 5.38 43.81 -24.32
C TRP A 130 3.89 43.72 -24.58
N SER A 131 3.36 42.50 -24.55
CA SER A 131 1.92 42.26 -24.47
C SER A 131 1.33 42.63 -23.10
N ASP A 132 0.03 42.90 -23.06
CA ASP A 132 -0.71 43.20 -21.81
C ASP A 132 -0.59 42.08 -20.77
N GLU A 133 -0.55 40.83 -21.21
CA GLU A 133 -0.42 39.68 -20.30
C GLU A 133 0.98 39.63 -19.67
N LEU A 134 2.03 40.08 -20.37
CA LEU A 134 3.37 40.10 -19.81
C LEU A 134 3.50 41.14 -18.68
N TYR A 135 2.88 42.32 -18.84
CA TYR A 135 2.74 43.28 -17.75
C TYR A 135 2.04 42.67 -16.54
N ARG A 136 0.98 41.87 -16.75
CA ARG A 136 0.29 41.15 -15.66
C ARG A 136 1.17 40.09 -15.02
N ILE A 137 1.96 39.33 -15.78
CA ILE A 137 2.88 38.29 -15.27
C ILE A 137 3.99 38.92 -14.40
N PHE A 138 4.53 40.07 -14.80
CA PHE A 138 5.52 40.80 -14.00
C PHE A 138 4.89 41.67 -12.89
N GLY A 139 3.57 41.88 -12.90
CA GLY A 139 2.90 42.74 -11.92
C GLY A 139 3.28 44.22 -12.07
N ARG A 140 3.51 44.66 -13.31
CA ARG A 140 3.93 46.02 -13.68
C ARG A 140 2.78 46.76 -14.37
N ALA A 141 2.69 48.08 -14.21
CA ALA A 141 1.69 48.86 -14.94
C ALA A 141 2.24 49.28 -16.32
N GLN A 142 1.37 49.34 -17.34
CA GLN A 142 1.79 49.75 -18.70
C GLN A 142 2.46 51.13 -18.74
N LYS A 143 2.08 52.04 -17.83
CA LYS A 143 2.68 53.38 -17.70
C LYS A 143 4.17 53.36 -17.32
N ASP A 144 4.64 52.26 -16.72
CA ASP A 144 6.04 52.11 -16.29
C ASP A 144 6.92 51.60 -17.45
N GLY A 145 6.32 51.26 -18.61
CA GLY A 145 7.02 50.75 -19.78
C GLY A 145 7.51 49.30 -19.64
N PRO A 146 7.94 48.67 -20.74
CA PRO A 146 8.48 47.31 -20.76
C PRO A 146 9.91 47.27 -20.19
N LEU A 147 10.36 46.11 -19.70
CA LEU A 147 11.75 45.95 -19.25
C LEU A 147 12.69 45.69 -20.43
N THR A 148 13.84 46.38 -20.44
CA THR A 148 14.94 46.05 -21.34
C THR A 148 15.65 44.75 -20.92
N LEU A 149 16.49 44.20 -21.79
CA LEU A 149 17.28 43.00 -21.47
C LEU A 149 18.28 43.25 -20.34
N ASP A 150 18.74 44.49 -20.16
CA ASP A 150 19.63 44.87 -19.06
C ASP A 150 18.88 45.01 -17.73
N GLU A 151 17.60 45.37 -17.77
CA GLU A 151 16.75 45.51 -16.58
C GLU A 151 16.18 44.17 -16.12
N LEU A 152 15.94 43.23 -17.04
CA LEU A 152 15.29 41.93 -16.77
C LEU A 152 15.98 41.13 -15.63
N PRO A 153 17.32 41.00 -15.55
CA PRO A 153 17.98 40.25 -14.48
C PRO A 153 17.71 40.80 -13.08
N SER A 154 17.46 42.10 -12.93
CA SER A 154 17.16 42.71 -11.62
C SER A 154 15.83 42.24 -11.01
N TRP A 155 14.99 41.58 -11.81
CA TRP A 155 13.70 41.02 -11.39
C TRP A 155 13.76 39.52 -11.08
N LEU A 156 14.94 38.89 -11.23
CA LEU A 156 15.15 37.48 -10.95
C LEU A 156 15.85 37.29 -9.60
N PHE A 157 15.72 36.08 -9.05
CA PHE A 157 16.59 35.63 -7.96
C PHE A 157 18.06 35.63 -8.41
N SER A 158 18.98 35.91 -7.49
CA SER A 158 20.43 35.91 -7.75
C SER A 158 20.93 34.63 -8.43
N GLU A 159 20.34 33.49 -8.07
CA GLU A 159 20.67 32.17 -8.60
C GLU A 159 20.20 31.97 -10.04
N ASP A 160 19.14 32.67 -10.45
CA ASP A 160 18.52 32.54 -11.77
C ASP A 160 19.05 33.59 -12.77
N GLN A 161 19.74 34.64 -12.30
CA GLN A 161 20.32 35.71 -13.13
C GLN A 161 21.38 35.18 -14.11
N GLN A 162 22.24 34.26 -13.65
CA GLN A 162 23.28 33.69 -14.50
C GLN A 162 22.66 32.86 -15.63
N LEU A 163 21.66 32.03 -15.31
CA LEU A 163 20.94 31.22 -16.30
C LEU A 163 20.29 32.10 -17.38
N LEU A 164 19.60 33.16 -16.97
CA LEU A 164 18.99 34.11 -17.90
C LEU A 164 20.03 34.78 -18.81
N SER A 165 21.15 35.23 -18.23
CA SER A 165 22.23 35.87 -18.98
C SER A 165 22.84 34.94 -20.03
N GLU A 166 23.07 33.67 -19.68
CA GLU A 166 23.57 32.65 -20.60
C GLU A 166 22.59 32.39 -21.75
N MET A 167 21.29 32.25 -21.45
CA MET A 167 20.24 32.06 -22.46
C MET A 167 20.15 33.25 -23.42
N VAL A 168 20.09 34.47 -22.88
CA VAL A 168 19.99 35.70 -23.70
C VAL A 168 21.26 35.88 -24.53
N THR A 169 22.44 35.69 -23.95
CA THR A 169 23.72 35.82 -24.68
C THR A 169 23.80 34.79 -25.81
N GLY A 170 23.46 33.53 -25.54
CA GLY A 170 23.41 32.49 -26.58
C GLY A 170 22.42 32.79 -27.70
N CYS A 171 21.31 33.46 -27.38
CA CYS A 171 20.35 33.90 -28.38
C CYS A 171 20.87 35.04 -29.24
N LEU A 172 21.44 36.07 -28.61
CA LEU A 172 21.88 37.26 -29.33
C LEU A 172 23.16 37.05 -30.14
N VAL A 173 24.13 36.31 -29.57
CA VAL A 173 25.47 36.11 -30.15
C VAL A 173 25.52 34.88 -31.03
N ASP A 174 25.02 33.74 -30.53
CA ASP A 174 25.15 32.45 -31.21
C ASP A 174 23.91 32.10 -32.05
N GLY A 175 22.88 32.94 -32.05
CA GLY A 175 21.64 32.71 -32.77
C GLY A 175 20.84 31.50 -32.27
N ARG A 176 21.02 31.08 -31.01
CA ARG A 176 20.33 29.91 -30.44
C ARG A 176 18.97 30.28 -29.86
N PRO A 177 17.92 29.46 -30.03
CA PRO A 177 16.65 29.70 -29.36
C PRO A 177 16.81 29.60 -27.83
N ILE A 178 16.00 30.38 -27.11
CA ILE A 178 15.85 30.35 -25.66
C ILE A 178 14.77 29.33 -25.31
N ASP A 179 15.07 28.46 -24.36
CA ASP A 179 14.09 27.59 -23.70
C ASP A 179 14.56 27.35 -22.26
N GLY A 180 13.85 27.93 -21.29
CA GLY A 180 14.20 27.76 -19.89
C GLY A 180 13.24 28.37 -18.89
N GLU A 181 13.33 27.89 -17.65
CA GLU A 181 12.52 28.37 -16.52
C GLU A 181 13.36 29.17 -15.54
N PHE A 182 12.78 30.25 -15.02
CA PHE A 182 13.38 31.06 -13.96
C PHE A 182 12.31 31.68 -13.06
N ARG A 183 12.72 32.13 -11.87
CA ARG A 183 11.83 32.75 -10.90
C ARG A 183 11.96 34.27 -10.97
N ILE A 184 10.82 34.93 -11.14
CA ILE A 184 10.71 36.38 -11.04
C ILE A 184 10.16 36.79 -9.68
N VAL A 185 10.69 37.89 -9.15
CA VAL A 185 10.23 38.56 -7.93
C VAL A 185 9.47 39.81 -8.35
N ARG A 186 8.20 39.89 -7.98
CA ARG A 186 7.34 41.04 -8.29
C ARG A 186 7.56 42.18 -7.30
N PRO A 187 7.13 43.43 -7.62
CA PRO A 187 7.28 44.58 -6.72
C PRO A 187 6.52 44.40 -5.40
N GLU A 188 5.43 43.64 -5.44
CA GLU A 188 4.65 43.23 -4.27
C GLU A 188 5.33 42.15 -3.41
N GLY A 189 6.51 41.66 -3.81
CA GLY A 189 7.28 40.62 -3.13
C GLY A 189 6.83 39.18 -3.43
N SER A 190 5.77 38.99 -4.22
CA SER A 190 5.33 37.65 -4.63
C SER A 190 6.26 37.07 -5.70
N VAL A 191 6.46 35.75 -5.67
CA VAL A 191 7.34 35.03 -6.59
C VAL A 191 6.51 34.28 -7.61
N ARG A 192 6.93 34.33 -8.88
CA ARG A 192 6.39 33.47 -9.94
C ARG A 192 7.49 32.69 -10.62
N THR A 193 7.23 31.44 -10.93
CA THR A 193 8.05 30.66 -11.85
C THR A 193 7.52 30.87 -13.25
N VAL A 194 8.38 31.32 -14.15
CA VAL A 194 8.03 31.55 -15.54
C VAL A 194 8.85 30.65 -16.47
N HIS A 195 8.22 30.20 -17.55
CA HIS A 195 8.87 29.49 -18.65
C HIS A 195 8.99 30.44 -19.83
N MET A 196 10.22 30.66 -20.30
CA MET A 196 10.54 31.52 -21.42
C MET A 196 10.97 30.69 -22.61
N VAL A 197 10.31 30.91 -23.74
CA VAL A 197 10.73 30.41 -25.05
C VAL A 197 10.95 31.61 -25.95
N GLY A 198 12.10 31.68 -26.63
CA GLY A 198 12.42 32.83 -27.48
C GLY A 198 13.28 32.49 -28.68
N GLU A 199 13.21 33.32 -29.70
CA GLU A 199 13.94 33.15 -30.95
C GLU A 199 14.63 34.45 -31.38
N PRO A 200 15.85 34.37 -31.93
CA PRO A 200 16.52 35.49 -32.57
C PRO A 200 15.93 35.74 -33.97
N VAL A 201 15.88 37.00 -34.36
CA VAL A 201 15.51 37.47 -35.70
C VAL A 201 16.76 37.99 -36.36
N PHE A 202 17.08 37.49 -37.56
CA PHE A 202 18.30 37.84 -38.29
C PHE A 202 18.05 38.85 -39.42
N ASP A 203 19.07 39.62 -39.76
CA ASP A 203 19.14 40.39 -41.01
C ASP A 203 19.60 39.52 -42.20
N ALA A 204 19.72 40.15 -43.37
CA ALA A 204 20.19 39.50 -44.60
C ALA A 204 21.64 39.01 -44.53
N ASP A 205 22.45 39.53 -43.61
CA ASP A 205 23.86 39.19 -43.41
C ASP A 205 24.06 38.14 -42.28
N GLY A 206 22.97 37.68 -41.65
CA GLY A 206 22.97 36.68 -40.58
C GLY A 206 23.24 37.25 -39.18
N GLY A 207 23.22 38.56 -39.01
CA GLY A 207 23.31 39.23 -37.71
C GLY A 207 21.96 39.30 -37.00
N THR A 208 21.94 39.10 -35.68
CA THR A 208 20.70 39.21 -34.88
C THR A 208 20.26 40.68 -34.79
N ILE A 209 19.07 41.00 -35.32
CA ILE A 209 18.47 42.35 -35.32
C ILE A 209 17.33 42.52 -34.32
N ALA A 210 16.72 41.43 -33.87
CA ALA A 210 15.72 41.46 -32.82
C ALA A 210 15.67 40.11 -32.10
N MET A 211 15.04 40.08 -30.93
CA MET A 211 14.71 38.86 -30.22
C MET A 211 13.23 38.91 -29.85
N TRP A 212 12.52 37.81 -30.08
CA TRP A 212 11.15 37.66 -29.62
C TRP A 212 11.06 36.53 -28.59
N ALA A 213 10.19 36.66 -27.59
CA ALA A 213 9.96 35.63 -26.60
C ALA A 213 8.50 35.54 -26.15
N VAL A 214 8.08 34.33 -25.78
CA VAL A 214 6.89 34.06 -24.96
C VAL A 214 7.33 33.69 -23.56
N ILE A 215 6.68 34.28 -22.57
CA ILE A 215 6.90 34.02 -21.16
C ILE A 215 5.56 33.58 -20.57
N ARG A 216 5.52 32.39 -20.00
CA ARG A 216 4.33 31.81 -19.37
C ARG A 216 4.51 31.69 -17.87
N ASP A 217 3.48 32.03 -17.10
CA ASP A 217 3.43 31.71 -15.68
C ASP A 217 3.09 30.23 -15.44
N VAL A 218 4.07 29.48 -14.92
CA VAL A 218 3.96 28.06 -14.57
C VAL A 218 3.93 27.82 -13.05
N SER A 219 3.75 28.87 -12.25
CA SER A 219 3.78 28.80 -10.78
C SER A 219 2.77 27.81 -10.20
N ASP A 220 1.53 27.81 -10.69
CA ASP A 220 0.48 26.90 -10.19
C ASP A 220 0.72 25.46 -10.64
N LEU A 221 1.26 25.27 -11.84
CA LEU A 221 1.65 23.95 -12.35
C LEU A 221 2.78 23.37 -11.48
N ARG A 222 3.85 24.12 -11.25
CA ARG A 222 4.99 23.68 -10.43
C ARG A 222 4.57 23.43 -8.97
N ARG A 223 3.68 24.24 -8.41
CA ARG A 223 3.10 24.01 -7.07
C ARG A 223 2.31 22.71 -7.01
N SER A 224 1.41 22.46 -7.96
CA SER A 224 0.63 21.22 -8.02
C SER A 224 1.52 19.98 -8.18
N GLN A 225 2.53 20.06 -9.05
CA GLN A 225 3.49 18.95 -9.26
C GLN A 225 4.27 18.64 -8.00
N ARG A 226 4.71 19.67 -7.27
CA ARG A 226 5.44 19.51 -6.02
C ARG A 226 4.59 18.81 -4.96
N THR A 227 3.36 19.26 -4.75
CA THR A 227 2.45 18.64 -3.78
C THR A 227 2.15 17.18 -4.10
N LEU A 228 1.97 16.84 -5.39
CA LEU A 228 1.76 15.45 -5.80
C LEU A 228 2.97 14.57 -5.54
N ARG A 229 4.19 15.04 -5.89
CA ARG A 229 5.43 14.32 -5.61
C ARG A 229 5.63 14.10 -4.10
N GLU A 230 5.47 15.14 -3.30
CA GLU A 230 5.61 15.06 -1.84
C GLU A 230 4.59 14.07 -1.22
N THR A 231 3.34 14.08 -1.69
CA THR A 231 2.30 13.15 -1.25
C THR A 231 2.64 11.72 -1.63
N ARG A 232 3.07 11.49 -2.88
CA ARG A 232 3.46 10.17 -3.38
C ARG A 232 4.63 9.60 -2.59
N ASP A 233 5.69 10.39 -2.43
CA ASP A 233 6.88 9.99 -1.67
C ASP A 233 6.55 9.69 -0.20
N SER A 234 5.58 10.40 0.38
CA SER A 234 5.10 10.11 1.73
C SER A 234 4.33 8.79 1.81
N LEU A 235 3.44 8.52 0.85
CA LEU A 235 2.68 7.27 0.78
C LEU A 235 3.58 6.05 0.52
N GLU A 236 4.56 6.19 -0.37
CA GLU A 236 5.55 5.14 -0.65
C GLU A 236 6.37 4.82 0.61
N ARG A 237 6.84 5.86 1.33
CA ARG A 237 7.53 5.68 2.61
C ARG A 237 6.66 4.99 3.67
N GLN A 238 5.39 5.41 3.82
CA GLN A 238 4.48 4.79 4.76
C GLN A 238 4.23 3.31 4.43
N ARG A 239 4.02 2.98 3.15
CA ARG A 239 3.87 1.60 2.69
C ARG A 239 5.10 0.77 2.98
N GLN A 240 6.29 1.30 2.71
CA GLN A 240 7.55 0.59 2.95
C GLN A 240 7.80 0.33 4.43
N ILE A 241 7.48 1.29 5.31
CA ILE A 241 7.55 1.13 6.77
C ILE A 241 6.58 0.03 7.21
N ALA A 242 5.31 0.11 6.82
CA ALA A 242 4.29 -0.87 7.19
C ALA A 242 4.63 -2.29 6.70
N GLN A 243 5.18 -2.42 5.49
CA GLN A 243 5.66 -3.72 4.97
C GLN A 243 6.84 -4.26 5.77
N THR A 244 7.78 -3.40 6.15
CA THR A 244 8.94 -3.78 6.96
C THR A 244 8.50 -4.23 8.35
N GLU A 245 7.60 -3.49 9.01
CA GLU A 245 7.01 -3.85 10.30
C GLU A 245 6.29 -5.21 10.22
N ARG A 246 5.49 -5.43 9.17
CA ARG A 246 4.80 -6.71 8.96
C ARG A 246 5.78 -7.87 8.75
N ARG A 247 6.85 -7.66 7.99
CA ARG A 247 7.88 -8.69 7.80
C ARG A 247 8.57 -9.04 9.12
N LEU A 248 9.01 -8.04 9.88
CA LEU A 248 9.67 -8.24 11.17
C LEU A 248 8.76 -8.95 12.17
N ALA A 249 7.48 -8.61 12.18
CA ALA A 249 6.49 -9.27 13.04
C ALA A 249 6.34 -10.76 12.72
N VAL A 250 6.22 -11.12 11.44
CA VAL A 250 6.19 -12.53 11.00
C VAL A 250 7.47 -13.25 11.39
N GLU A 251 8.65 -12.65 11.15
CA GLU A 251 9.93 -13.25 11.52
C GLU A 251 10.06 -13.49 13.03
N LEU A 252 9.62 -12.55 13.87
CA LEU A 252 9.61 -12.70 15.33
C LEU A 252 8.66 -13.82 15.77
N GLN A 253 7.46 -13.88 15.21
CA GLN A 253 6.50 -14.92 15.55
C GLN A 253 7.00 -16.32 15.15
N GLU A 254 7.57 -16.43 13.94
CA GLU A 254 8.14 -17.69 13.44
C GLU A 254 9.36 -18.14 14.26
N ALA A 255 10.11 -17.21 14.88
CA ALA A 255 11.22 -17.54 15.76
C ALA A 255 10.78 -18.11 17.11
N VAL A 256 9.57 -17.80 17.58
CA VAL A 256 9.02 -18.29 18.86
C VAL A 256 8.31 -19.62 18.69
N LEU A 257 7.55 -19.79 17.60
CA LEU A 257 6.85 -21.03 17.31
C LEU A 257 7.81 -22.21 17.09
N PRO A 258 7.36 -23.46 17.27
CA PRO A 258 8.20 -24.63 17.06
C PRO A 258 8.75 -24.68 15.64
N PRO A 259 9.98 -25.20 15.43
CA PRO A 259 10.63 -25.18 14.12
C PRO A 259 9.97 -26.12 13.09
N TRP A 260 9.04 -26.99 13.53
CA TRP A 260 8.33 -27.90 12.64
C TRP A 260 7.02 -27.26 12.15
N ARG A 261 6.77 -27.41 10.83
CA ARG A 261 5.55 -26.95 10.16
C ARG A 261 4.96 -28.09 9.35
N GLY A 262 3.64 -28.26 9.41
CA GLY A 262 2.99 -29.39 8.77
C GLY A 262 3.23 -30.67 9.57
N GLY A 263 3.77 -31.72 8.95
CA GLY A 263 3.89 -33.05 9.54
C GLY A 263 5.10 -33.26 10.46
N LEU A 264 4.88 -33.89 11.62
CA LEU A 264 5.91 -34.38 12.53
C LEU A 264 5.58 -35.83 12.91
N ARG A 265 6.59 -36.71 13.00
CA ARG A 265 6.37 -38.10 13.43
C ARG A 265 7.23 -38.43 14.63
N PHE A 266 6.60 -38.90 15.70
CA PHE A 266 7.31 -39.45 16.85
C PHE A 266 7.39 -40.97 16.73
N PRO A 267 8.60 -41.54 16.58
CA PRO A 267 8.79 -42.99 16.56
C PRO A 267 8.57 -43.57 17.96
N GLN A 268 8.03 -44.80 18.04
CA GLN A 268 7.99 -45.58 19.27
C GLN A 268 9.17 -46.56 19.30
N GLU A 269 9.96 -46.55 20.37
CA GLU A 269 11.00 -47.55 20.57
C GLU A 269 10.37 -48.94 20.74
N GLY A 270 10.68 -49.87 19.83
CA GLY A 270 10.29 -51.28 19.94
C GLY A 270 8.97 -51.70 19.28
N GLY A 271 8.32 -50.86 18.47
CA GLY A 271 7.09 -51.24 17.77
C GLY A 271 6.75 -50.41 16.53
N PRO A 272 5.76 -50.83 15.71
CA PRO A 272 5.35 -50.15 14.48
C PRO A 272 4.42 -48.93 14.68
N ALA A 273 3.96 -48.69 15.92
CA ALA A 273 3.02 -47.62 16.25
C ALA A 273 3.75 -46.28 16.46
N ALA A 274 3.59 -45.34 15.55
CA ALA A 274 4.10 -43.97 15.66
C ALA A 274 2.96 -42.98 15.97
N MET A 275 3.30 -41.82 16.53
CA MET A 275 2.38 -40.69 16.54
C MET A 275 2.64 -39.83 15.30
N ASP A 276 1.63 -39.64 14.46
CA ASP A 276 1.68 -38.74 13.30
C ASP A 276 0.99 -37.43 13.69
N LEU A 277 1.73 -36.34 13.65
CA LEU A 277 1.31 -35.01 14.08
C LEU A 277 1.24 -34.07 12.90
N ALA A 278 0.28 -33.15 12.93
CA ALA A 278 0.31 -31.99 12.06
C ALA A 278 -0.25 -30.76 12.75
N ALA A 279 0.39 -29.60 12.57
CA ALA A 279 -0.12 -28.35 13.12
C ALA A 279 -0.02 -27.18 12.14
N ARG A 280 -0.91 -26.21 12.31
CA ARG A 280 -0.94 -24.97 11.53
C ARG A 280 -1.41 -23.81 12.40
N TYR A 281 -0.68 -22.70 12.27
CA TYR A 281 -1.11 -21.39 12.71
C TYR A 281 -1.85 -20.68 11.57
N LEU A 282 -2.97 -20.04 11.89
CA LEU A 282 -3.89 -19.35 10.98
C LEU A 282 -3.99 -17.89 11.42
N PRO A 283 -3.27 -16.97 10.75
CA PRO A 283 -3.22 -15.58 11.19
C PRO A 283 -4.54 -14.83 10.99
N SER A 284 -4.82 -13.87 11.85
CA SER A 284 -5.89 -12.88 11.69
C SER A 284 -5.46 -11.72 10.79
N ALA A 285 -6.42 -11.17 10.05
CA ALA A 285 -6.21 -9.93 9.28
C ALA A 285 -6.32 -8.67 10.16
N THR A 286 -6.90 -8.82 11.36
CA THR A 286 -7.28 -7.71 12.26
C THR A 286 -6.49 -7.69 13.56
N SER A 287 -5.93 -8.83 14.00
CA SER A 287 -5.05 -8.84 15.17
C SER A 287 -3.81 -8.00 14.87
N GLY A 288 -3.24 -7.37 15.91
CA GLY A 288 -1.98 -6.66 15.77
C GLY A 288 -0.94 -7.58 15.12
N LEU A 289 0.06 -7.02 14.43
CA LEU A 289 0.99 -7.74 13.54
C LEU A 289 1.57 -9.09 14.06
N ILE A 290 1.50 -9.37 15.36
CA ILE A 290 1.86 -10.63 16.01
C ILE A 290 0.74 -11.08 16.97
N GLY A 291 0.28 -12.32 16.83
CA GLY A 291 -0.71 -12.96 17.71
C GLY A 291 -0.15 -13.60 18.97
N GLY A 292 -1.04 -13.91 19.92
CA GLY A 292 -0.72 -14.61 21.18
C GLY A 292 -0.85 -16.14 21.13
N ASP A 293 -1.39 -16.66 20.02
CA ASP A 293 -1.67 -18.08 19.80
C ASP A 293 -0.40 -18.91 19.58
N TRP A 294 -0.34 -20.10 20.20
CA TRP A 294 0.74 -21.06 19.96
C TRP A 294 0.25 -22.49 19.84
N TYR A 295 1.09 -23.30 19.19
CA TYR A 295 1.08 -24.74 19.31
C TYR A 295 2.50 -25.22 19.62
N ASP A 296 2.64 -26.37 20.27
CA ASP A 296 3.93 -27.04 20.47
C ASP A 296 3.77 -28.56 20.55
N ALA A 297 4.78 -29.26 20.06
CA ALA A 297 4.90 -30.70 20.27
C ALA A 297 6.37 -31.11 20.32
N MET A 298 6.70 -31.98 21.26
CA MET A 298 8.04 -32.55 21.36
C MET A 298 8.01 -33.96 21.97
N GLN A 299 8.97 -34.78 21.57
CA GLN A 299 9.26 -36.03 22.26
C GLN A 299 10.10 -35.74 23.50
N LEU A 300 9.68 -36.29 24.64
CA LEU A 300 10.35 -36.13 25.93
C LEU A 300 11.43 -37.21 26.11
N PRO A 301 12.43 -36.99 27.01
CA PRO A 301 13.54 -37.94 27.20
C PRO A 301 13.12 -39.33 27.68
N ASP A 302 11.93 -39.45 28.27
CA ASP A 302 11.36 -40.70 28.77
C ASP A 302 10.54 -41.47 27.70
N GLY A 303 10.54 -40.97 26.45
CA GLY A 303 9.79 -41.53 25.33
C GLY A 303 8.33 -41.10 25.26
N SER A 304 7.82 -40.34 26.23
CA SER A 304 6.49 -39.72 26.16
C SER A 304 6.47 -38.54 25.18
N SER A 305 5.28 -38.07 24.80
CA SER A 305 5.10 -36.94 23.88
C SER A 305 4.36 -35.81 24.57
N LEU A 306 4.90 -34.60 24.49
CA LEU A 306 4.25 -33.37 24.93
C LEU A 306 3.49 -32.77 23.75
N LEU A 307 2.24 -32.38 23.95
CA LEU A 307 1.43 -31.59 23.02
C LEU A 307 0.88 -30.38 23.79
N SER A 308 0.94 -29.19 23.21
CA SER A 308 0.37 -27.99 23.81
C SER A 308 -0.21 -27.06 22.76
N VAL A 309 -1.30 -26.39 23.13
CA VAL A 309 -1.90 -25.28 22.39
C VAL A 309 -2.34 -24.24 23.41
N GLY A 310 -2.33 -22.98 23.05
CA GLY A 310 -2.88 -21.93 23.89
C GLY A 310 -2.90 -20.58 23.20
N ASP A 311 -3.40 -19.60 23.94
CA ASP A 311 -3.54 -18.21 23.54
C ASP A 311 -3.21 -17.31 24.73
N LEU A 312 -2.49 -16.22 24.47
CA LEU A 312 -2.16 -15.21 25.46
C LEU A 312 -2.79 -13.87 25.05
N THR A 313 -3.60 -13.29 25.94
CA THR A 313 -4.23 -11.99 25.69
C THR A 313 -3.19 -10.91 25.43
N GLY A 314 -3.47 -10.07 24.43
CA GLY A 314 -2.59 -8.99 24.00
C GLY A 314 -2.14 -9.20 22.56
N HIS A 315 -1.34 -8.28 22.03
CA HIS A 315 -0.80 -8.38 20.67
C HIS A 315 0.57 -7.71 20.57
N GLY A 316 1.33 -8.08 19.54
CA GLY A 316 2.64 -7.51 19.26
C GLY A 316 3.75 -8.06 20.18
N VAL A 317 4.79 -7.25 20.38
CA VAL A 317 6.05 -7.69 21.00
C VAL A 317 5.86 -8.18 22.45
N ALA A 318 4.98 -7.54 23.21
CA ALA A 318 4.64 -7.95 24.58
C ALA A 318 4.08 -9.37 24.65
N ALA A 319 3.06 -9.67 23.85
CA ALA A 319 2.45 -10.99 23.77
C ALA A 319 3.45 -12.03 23.26
N THR A 320 4.27 -11.68 22.27
CA THR A 320 5.32 -12.55 21.72
C THR A 320 6.36 -12.93 22.79
N SER A 321 6.77 -11.97 23.61
CA SER A 321 7.72 -12.21 24.71
C SER A 321 7.11 -13.11 25.78
N GLY A 322 5.83 -12.88 26.14
CA GLY A 322 5.11 -13.73 27.09
C GLY A 322 4.96 -15.15 26.57
N MET A 323 4.58 -15.31 25.30
CA MET A 323 4.48 -16.60 24.62
C MET A 323 5.82 -17.36 24.61
N ALA A 324 6.92 -16.68 24.27
CA ALA A 324 8.26 -17.28 24.26
C ALA A 324 8.70 -17.73 25.67
N MET A 325 8.40 -16.93 26.69
CA MET A 325 8.66 -17.29 28.09
C MET A 325 7.85 -18.52 28.50
N LEU A 326 6.55 -18.56 28.20
CA LEU A 326 5.67 -19.68 28.51
C LEU A 326 6.09 -20.96 27.80
N LEU A 327 6.39 -20.90 26.50
CA LEU A 327 6.87 -22.06 25.73
C LEU A 327 8.20 -22.59 26.28
N GLY A 328 9.15 -21.69 26.60
CA GLY A 328 10.42 -22.08 27.22
C GLY A 328 10.23 -22.77 28.57
N ALA A 329 9.39 -22.22 29.43
CA ALA A 329 9.08 -22.79 30.74
C ALA A 329 8.33 -24.13 30.62
N LEU A 330 7.33 -24.21 29.74
CA LEU A 330 6.57 -25.42 29.45
C LEU A 330 7.50 -26.54 28.99
N ARG A 331 8.37 -26.29 28.01
CA ARG A 331 9.36 -27.26 27.52
C ARG A 331 10.30 -27.72 28.63
N GLY A 332 10.88 -26.77 29.39
CA GLY A 332 11.80 -27.08 30.47
C GLY A 332 11.18 -27.94 31.57
N MET A 333 9.96 -27.60 32.00
CA MET A 333 9.23 -28.35 33.02
C MET A 333 8.79 -29.73 32.53
N ALA A 334 8.35 -29.84 31.28
CA ALA A 334 7.99 -31.13 30.69
C ALA A 334 9.21 -32.05 30.58
N VAL A 335 10.37 -31.52 30.16
CA VAL A 335 11.65 -32.27 30.15
C VAL A 335 12.08 -32.70 31.55
N ALA A 336 11.79 -31.88 32.58
CA ALA A 336 12.01 -32.25 33.98
C ALA A 336 10.99 -33.28 34.53
N GLY A 337 10.01 -33.71 33.72
CA GLY A 337 9.05 -34.74 34.06
C GLY A 337 7.85 -34.27 34.89
N LEU A 338 7.56 -32.96 34.93
CA LEU A 338 6.37 -32.46 35.61
C LEU A 338 5.09 -32.93 34.89
N GLU A 339 4.08 -33.30 35.67
CA GLU A 339 2.75 -33.65 35.16
C GLU A 339 1.97 -32.38 34.71
N PRO A 340 1.05 -32.49 33.73
CA PRO A 340 0.39 -31.32 33.13
C PRO A 340 -0.27 -30.35 34.10
N GLY A 341 -0.95 -30.83 35.15
CA GLY A 341 -1.60 -29.96 36.14
C GLY A 341 -0.61 -29.16 37.00
N ALA A 342 0.51 -29.78 37.40
CA ALA A 342 1.57 -29.09 38.13
C ALA A 342 2.27 -28.07 37.23
N LEU A 343 2.54 -28.45 35.97
CA LEU A 343 3.11 -27.56 34.96
C LEU A 343 2.25 -26.31 34.75
N MET A 344 0.93 -26.48 34.59
CA MET A 344 0.00 -25.35 34.46
C MET A 344 0.00 -24.43 35.69
N SER A 345 0.10 -25.00 36.88
CA SER A 345 0.21 -24.21 38.13
C SER A 345 1.47 -23.34 38.13
N SER A 346 2.61 -23.89 37.70
CA SER A 346 3.86 -23.14 37.57
C SER A 346 3.84 -22.09 36.46
N LEU A 347 3.16 -22.35 35.32
CA LEU A 347 2.96 -21.33 34.29
C LEU A 347 2.11 -20.17 34.78
N ASN A 348 1.08 -20.45 35.59
CA ASN A 348 0.25 -19.42 36.23
C ASN A 348 1.08 -18.53 37.17
N GLU A 349 1.95 -19.12 38.00
CA GLU A 349 2.87 -18.37 38.86
C GLU A 349 3.88 -17.52 38.06
N LEU A 350 4.35 -18.03 36.92
CA LEU A 350 5.23 -17.28 36.01
C LEU A 350 4.54 -16.04 35.43
N LEU A 351 3.27 -16.16 35.03
CA LEU A 351 2.51 -15.00 34.55
C LEU A 351 2.19 -14.00 35.66
N ASP A 352 1.88 -14.48 36.87
CA ASP A 352 1.61 -13.65 38.04
C ASP A 352 2.84 -12.80 38.45
N THR A 353 4.05 -13.32 38.20
CA THR A 353 5.33 -12.65 38.48
C THR A 353 5.90 -11.86 37.30
N SER A 354 5.24 -11.91 36.13
CA SER A 354 5.64 -11.17 34.93
C SER A 354 5.49 -9.65 35.13
N ALA A 355 6.42 -8.88 34.56
CA ALA A 355 6.35 -7.41 34.57
C ALA A 355 5.15 -6.87 33.79
N GLN A 356 4.61 -7.67 32.86
CA GLN A 356 3.40 -7.37 32.10
C GLN A 356 2.35 -8.44 32.44
N PRO A 357 1.32 -8.09 33.23
CA PRO A 357 0.22 -9.00 33.53
C PRO A 357 -0.49 -9.37 32.23
N ALA A 358 -0.64 -10.67 31.99
CA ALA A 358 -1.38 -11.19 30.85
C ALA A 358 -2.26 -12.35 31.33
N LEU A 359 -3.43 -12.48 30.72
CA LEU A 359 -4.28 -13.64 30.86
C LEU A 359 -4.03 -14.59 29.70
N GLY A 360 -4.13 -15.88 29.93
CA GLY A 360 -3.95 -16.84 28.83
C GLY A 360 -4.83 -18.06 28.98
N SER A 361 -5.29 -18.58 27.84
CA SER A 361 -5.81 -19.93 27.77
C SER A 361 -4.70 -20.90 27.39
N ALA A 362 -4.66 -22.09 27.98
CA ALA A 362 -3.67 -23.09 27.63
C ALA A 362 -4.17 -24.51 27.82
N LEU A 363 -3.64 -25.42 27.01
CA LEU A 363 -3.82 -26.85 27.10
C LEU A 363 -2.44 -27.50 27.05
N CYS A 364 -2.21 -28.45 27.95
CA CYS A 364 -1.01 -29.29 27.94
C CYS A 364 -1.42 -30.75 28.06
N CYS A 365 -0.89 -31.57 27.17
CA CYS A 365 -1.07 -33.00 27.14
C CYS A 365 0.28 -33.70 27.16
N ARG A 366 0.35 -34.79 27.92
CA ARG A 366 1.46 -35.75 27.90
C ARG A 366 0.90 -37.11 27.52
N TYR A 367 1.37 -37.65 26.41
CA TYR A 367 0.99 -38.96 25.92
C TYR A 367 2.10 -39.97 26.20
N GLU A 368 1.75 -41.08 26.86
CA GLU A 368 2.66 -42.18 27.13
C GLU A 368 2.39 -43.32 26.13
N PRO A 369 3.27 -43.56 25.13
CA PRO A 369 3.03 -44.56 24.09
C PRO A 369 2.92 -46.01 24.61
N GLY A 370 3.62 -46.31 25.72
CA GLY A 370 3.61 -47.64 26.33
C GLY A 370 2.24 -48.04 26.90
N GLU A 371 1.59 -47.12 27.63
CA GLU A 371 0.26 -47.34 28.21
C GLU A 371 -0.88 -46.90 27.29
N ARG A 372 -0.56 -46.09 26.27
CA ARG A 372 -1.48 -45.35 25.40
C ARG A 372 -2.42 -44.45 26.19
N VAL A 373 -1.87 -43.78 27.20
CA VAL A 373 -2.60 -42.89 28.08
C VAL A 373 -2.20 -41.46 27.78
N LEU A 374 -3.21 -40.62 27.51
CA LEU A 374 -3.10 -39.17 27.45
C LEU A 374 -3.43 -38.61 28.82
N ARG A 375 -2.47 -37.97 29.49
CA ARG A 375 -2.72 -37.13 30.66
C ARG A 375 -2.76 -35.69 30.21
N TRP A 376 -3.74 -34.92 30.66
CA TRP A 376 -3.86 -33.54 30.21
C TRP A 376 -4.49 -32.64 31.27
N ALA A 377 -4.16 -31.36 31.17
CA ALA A 377 -4.71 -30.28 31.98
C ALA A 377 -4.98 -29.07 31.06
N GLN A 378 -5.95 -28.24 31.46
CA GLN A 378 -6.34 -27.06 30.70
C GLN A 378 -6.52 -25.86 31.64
N ALA A 379 -6.35 -24.67 31.08
CA ALA A 379 -6.54 -23.38 31.73
C ALA A 379 -7.48 -22.53 30.86
N GLY A 380 -8.79 -22.61 31.08
CA GLY A 380 -9.82 -21.90 30.30
C GLY A 380 -9.80 -22.15 28.79
N HIS A 381 -9.21 -23.26 28.34
CA HIS A 381 -8.98 -23.56 26.91
C HIS A 381 -10.02 -24.55 26.38
N PRO A 382 -10.34 -24.54 25.07
CA PRO A 382 -11.19 -25.55 24.46
C PRO A 382 -10.72 -26.97 24.74
N ALA A 383 -11.68 -27.83 25.07
CA ALA A 383 -11.41 -29.24 25.35
C ALA A 383 -10.95 -29.96 24.08
N PRO A 384 -9.98 -30.90 24.17
CA PRO A 384 -9.59 -31.72 23.03
C PRO A 384 -10.77 -32.47 22.43
N LEU A 385 -10.79 -32.59 21.10
CA LEU A 385 -11.73 -33.43 20.38
C LEU A 385 -11.07 -34.77 20.05
N LEU A 386 -11.73 -35.87 20.40
CA LEU A 386 -11.29 -37.23 20.11
C LEU A 386 -12.19 -37.85 19.04
N PHE A 387 -11.59 -38.30 17.95
CA PHE A 387 -12.25 -39.00 16.86
C PHE A 387 -11.86 -40.46 16.83
N ARG A 388 -12.87 -41.33 16.74
CA ARG A 388 -12.72 -42.78 16.64
C ARG A 388 -13.73 -43.33 15.64
N ASN A 389 -13.24 -44.06 14.62
CA ASN A 389 -14.06 -44.66 13.57
C ASN A 389 -15.05 -43.64 12.95
N GLY A 390 -14.54 -42.48 12.54
CA GLY A 390 -15.32 -41.39 11.96
C GLY A 390 -16.28 -40.65 12.91
N THR A 391 -16.30 -40.96 14.21
CA THR A 391 -17.17 -40.28 15.19
C THR A 391 -16.32 -39.47 16.16
N GLY A 392 -16.60 -38.16 16.26
CA GLY A 392 -15.95 -37.26 17.20
C GLY A 392 -16.71 -37.13 18.52
N ARG A 393 -15.98 -36.89 19.61
CA ARG A 393 -16.53 -36.41 20.90
C ARG A 393 -15.58 -35.42 21.54
N VAL A 394 -16.13 -34.51 22.34
CA VAL A 394 -15.36 -33.61 23.22
C VAL A 394 -14.91 -34.42 24.44
N LEU A 395 -13.67 -34.25 24.89
CA LEU A 395 -13.20 -34.86 26.13
C LEU A 395 -13.72 -34.09 27.36
N ASP A 396 -13.96 -34.80 28.47
CA ASP A 396 -14.43 -34.18 29.71
C ASP A 396 -13.31 -33.34 30.33
N SER A 397 -13.52 -32.02 30.38
CA SER A 397 -12.52 -31.07 30.88
C SER A 397 -12.25 -31.24 32.37
N PRO A 398 -10.98 -31.35 32.79
CA PRO A 398 -10.61 -31.17 34.19
C PRO A 398 -10.79 -29.71 34.61
N ASP A 399 -10.99 -29.48 35.91
CA ASP A 399 -11.11 -28.15 36.49
C ASP A 399 -9.83 -27.31 36.26
N GLY A 400 -10.02 -26.08 35.79
CA GLY A 400 -8.96 -25.12 35.53
C GLY A 400 -9.53 -23.73 35.24
N MET A 401 -8.77 -22.70 35.58
CA MET A 401 -9.11 -21.28 35.31
C MET A 401 -8.16 -20.72 34.25
N LEU A 402 -8.42 -19.56 33.67
CA LEU A 402 -7.42 -18.88 32.82
C LEU A 402 -6.11 -18.67 33.59
N LEU A 403 -4.99 -18.86 32.91
CA LEU A 403 -3.67 -18.54 33.44
C LEU A 403 -3.60 -17.04 33.74
N GLY A 404 -2.96 -16.68 34.86
CA GLY A 404 -2.79 -15.29 35.30
C GLY A 404 -4.04 -14.68 35.93
N ALA A 405 -5.19 -15.38 35.95
CA ALA A 405 -6.42 -14.85 36.51
C ALA A 405 -6.45 -14.86 38.05
N THR A 406 -5.75 -15.80 38.67
CA THR A 406 -5.71 -15.93 40.14
C THR A 406 -4.35 -16.46 40.58
N SER A 407 -3.71 -15.73 41.50
CA SER A 407 -2.44 -16.16 42.10
C SER A 407 -2.63 -17.46 42.90
N GLY A 408 -1.70 -18.41 42.75
CA GLY A 408 -1.75 -19.72 43.42
C GLY A 408 -2.86 -20.66 42.92
N ALA A 409 -3.44 -20.42 41.75
CA ALA A 409 -4.41 -21.32 41.14
C ALA A 409 -3.85 -22.74 40.95
N ARG A 410 -4.69 -23.74 41.19
CA ARG A 410 -4.36 -25.16 40.97
C ARG A 410 -5.17 -25.70 39.80
N TYR A 411 -4.53 -26.57 39.04
CA TYR A 411 -5.10 -27.14 37.82
C TYR A 411 -5.25 -28.65 37.98
N ALA A 412 -6.47 -29.15 37.79
CA ALA A 412 -6.73 -30.58 37.80
C ALA A 412 -6.21 -31.22 36.51
N GLN A 413 -6.14 -32.55 36.50
CA GLN A 413 -5.74 -33.32 35.32
C GLN A 413 -6.72 -34.46 35.07
N ALA A 414 -6.93 -34.74 33.79
CA ALA A 414 -7.74 -35.86 33.32
C ALA A 414 -6.86 -36.89 32.60
N ARG A 415 -7.41 -38.10 32.42
CA ARG A 415 -6.76 -39.20 31.71
C ARG A 415 -7.70 -39.76 30.66
N GLU A 416 -7.20 -39.98 29.46
CA GLU A 416 -7.94 -40.61 28.37
C GLU A 416 -7.08 -41.71 27.74
N ARG A 417 -7.70 -42.84 27.37
CA ARG A 417 -6.98 -43.94 26.71
C ARG A 417 -7.15 -43.82 25.20
N LEU A 418 -6.05 -43.60 24.51
CA LEU A 418 -6.02 -43.52 23.05
C LEU A 418 -5.76 -44.91 22.44
N LEU A 419 -6.50 -45.23 21.39
CA LEU A 419 -6.36 -46.48 20.65
C LEU A 419 -5.69 -46.21 19.30
N PRO A 420 -5.03 -47.22 18.69
CA PRO A 420 -4.57 -47.12 17.31
C PRO A 420 -5.72 -46.75 16.38
N GLY A 421 -5.48 -45.79 15.49
CA GLY A 421 -6.48 -45.18 14.61
C GLY A 421 -7.18 -43.95 15.19
N ASP A 422 -7.09 -43.70 16.50
CA ASP A 422 -7.68 -42.51 17.11
C ASP A 422 -6.97 -41.24 16.62
N LEU A 423 -7.76 -40.17 16.48
CA LEU A 423 -7.29 -38.84 16.16
C LEU A 423 -7.68 -37.87 17.28
N LEU A 424 -6.70 -37.15 17.81
CA LEU A 424 -6.87 -36.07 18.76
C LEU A 424 -6.71 -34.74 18.03
N LEU A 425 -7.64 -33.80 18.22
CA LEU A 425 -7.60 -32.46 17.65
C LEU A 425 -7.64 -31.43 18.77
N LEU A 426 -6.64 -30.56 18.78
CA LEU A 426 -6.50 -29.42 19.68
C LEU A 426 -6.68 -28.14 18.85
N HIS A 427 -7.41 -27.16 19.36
CA HIS A 427 -7.63 -25.90 18.66
C HIS A 427 -7.80 -24.73 19.63
N THR A 428 -7.46 -23.52 19.19
CA THR A 428 -7.84 -22.27 19.87
C THR A 428 -9.23 -21.81 19.41
N ASP A 429 -9.79 -20.83 20.12
CA ASP A 429 -11.15 -20.34 19.85
C ASP A 429 -11.26 -19.50 18.57
N GLY A 430 -10.16 -18.94 18.06
CA GLY A 430 -10.16 -18.14 16.84
C GLY A 430 -10.49 -18.91 15.56
N LEU A 431 -10.66 -20.24 15.63
CA LEU A 431 -11.00 -21.06 14.46
C LEU A 431 -12.35 -20.70 13.83
N VAL A 432 -13.32 -20.21 14.64
CA VAL A 432 -14.63 -19.74 14.17
C VAL A 432 -14.90 -18.33 14.67
N PRO A 433 -15.37 -17.40 13.82
CA PRO A 433 -15.73 -16.06 14.28
C PRO A 433 -16.87 -16.12 15.30
N SER A 434 -16.64 -15.59 16.50
CA SER A 434 -17.71 -15.32 17.47
C SER A 434 -18.66 -14.28 16.90
N ARG A 435 -19.74 -14.72 16.24
CA ARG A 435 -20.83 -13.82 15.84
C ARG A 435 -21.73 -13.55 17.05
N SER A 436 -21.55 -12.35 17.61
CA SER A 436 -22.46 -11.62 18.50
C SER A 436 -22.59 -12.12 19.97
N PRO A 437 -22.53 -11.21 20.97
CA PRO A 437 -22.66 -11.52 22.40
C PRO A 437 -24.08 -11.93 22.84
N HIS A 438 -24.98 -12.26 21.91
CA HIS A 438 -26.37 -12.65 22.17
C HIS A 438 -26.71 -14.08 21.72
N ASN A 439 -25.75 -14.84 21.20
CA ASN A 439 -25.94 -16.26 20.91
C ASN A 439 -24.70 -17.06 21.34
N ALA A 440 -24.41 -17.01 22.65
CA ALA A 440 -23.45 -17.89 23.30
C ALA A 440 -24.04 -19.30 23.45
N THR A 441 -24.35 -19.97 22.34
CA THR A 441 -24.38 -21.43 22.35
C THR A 441 -22.94 -21.90 22.23
N ALA A 442 -22.45 -22.58 23.27
CA ALA A 442 -21.08 -23.05 23.46
C ALA A 442 -20.61 -24.13 22.43
N GLY A 443 -21.05 -24.04 21.17
CA GLY A 443 -20.92 -25.11 20.17
C GLY A 443 -20.30 -24.72 18.82
N GLY A 444 -20.00 -23.45 18.53
CA GLY A 444 -19.72 -23.03 17.15
C GLY A 444 -18.54 -23.71 16.44
N SER A 445 -17.35 -23.72 17.04
CA SER A 445 -16.14 -24.34 16.47
C SER A 445 -16.11 -25.85 16.68
N ALA A 446 -16.38 -26.30 17.91
CA ALA A 446 -16.38 -27.71 18.25
C ALA A 446 -17.42 -28.52 17.47
N GLU A 447 -18.67 -28.05 17.31
CA GLU A 447 -19.70 -28.80 16.56
C GLU A 447 -19.34 -28.93 15.08
N ARG A 448 -18.82 -27.85 14.46
CA ARG A 448 -18.35 -27.89 13.06
C ARG A 448 -17.19 -28.86 12.90
N LEU A 449 -16.20 -28.83 13.80
CA LEU A 449 -15.08 -29.77 13.80
C LEU A 449 -15.55 -31.22 14.01
N LEU A 450 -16.48 -31.45 14.94
CA LEU A 450 -17.04 -32.78 15.20
C LEU A 450 -17.78 -33.33 13.97
N ALA A 451 -18.48 -32.48 13.22
CA ALA A 451 -19.16 -32.85 11.98
C ALA A 451 -18.20 -33.33 10.88
N MET A 452 -16.90 -32.98 10.96
CA MET A 452 -15.87 -33.46 10.04
C MET A 452 -15.40 -34.89 10.33
N GLY A 453 -15.88 -35.53 11.40
CA GLY A 453 -15.48 -36.89 11.80
C GLY A 453 -15.42 -37.91 10.67
N PRO A 454 -16.47 -38.04 9.82
CA PRO A 454 -16.47 -38.98 8.70
C PRO A 454 -15.36 -38.71 7.67
N LEU A 455 -14.96 -37.45 7.48
CA LEU A 455 -13.88 -37.08 6.56
C LEU A 455 -12.51 -37.53 7.11
N PHE A 456 -12.32 -37.45 8.42
CA PHE A 456 -11.07 -37.87 9.07
C PHE A 456 -10.84 -39.38 9.06
N ASP A 457 -11.90 -40.19 8.96
CA ASP A 457 -11.80 -41.66 8.85
C ASP A 457 -11.13 -42.10 7.54
N GLY A 458 -11.39 -41.38 6.44
CA GLY A 458 -10.79 -41.65 5.13
C GLY A 458 -9.38 -41.06 4.95
N ALA A 459 -8.90 -40.24 5.88
CA ALA A 459 -7.62 -39.55 5.77
C ALA A 459 -6.44 -40.47 6.13
N ARG A 460 -5.32 -40.35 5.39
CA ARG A 460 -4.15 -41.24 5.53
C ARG A 460 -3.10 -40.71 6.51
N SER A 461 -3.16 -39.43 6.84
CA SER A 461 -2.18 -38.74 7.69
C SER A 461 -2.83 -37.63 8.50
N ALA A 462 -2.14 -37.18 9.57
CA ALA A 462 -2.54 -35.99 10.31
C ALA A 462 -2.52 -34.73 9.42
N GLN A 463 -1.59 -34.66 8.45
CA GLN A 463 -1.48 -33.52 7.53
C GLN A 463 -2.64 -33.44 6.54
N ASP A 464 -3.19 -34.57 6.09
CA ASP A 464 -4.41 -34.59 5.28
C ASP A 464 -5.62 -34.06 6.06
N CYS A 465 -5.74 -34.44 7.34
CA CYS A 465 -6.80 -33.95 8.21
C CYS A 465 -6.66 -32.44 8.43
N LEU A 466 -5.43 -31.97 8.65
CA LEU A 466 -5.13 -30.55 8.87
C LEU A 466 -5.44 -29.71 7.63
N ARG A 467 -5.18 -30.24 6.43
CA ARG A 467 -5.57 -29.58 5.17
C ARG A 467 -7.09 -29.45 5.08
N MET A 468 -7.85 -30.51 5.38
CA MET A 468 -9.32 -30.47 5.37
C MET A 468 -9.86 -29.42 6.36
N VAL A 469 -9.31 -29.36 7.57
CA VAL A 469 -9.68 -28.32 8.55
C VAL A 469 -9.34 -26.93 8.02
N ALA A 470 -8.13 -26.74 7.49
CA ALA A 470 -7.76 -25.43 6.98
C ALA A 470 -8.64 -24.97 5.81
N GLU A 471 -9.07 -25.88 4.93
CA GLU A 471 -9.99 -25.57 3.81
C GLU A 471 -11.40 -25.22 4.30
N GLU A 472 -11.93 -25.96 5.29
CA GLU A 472 -13.27 -25.71 5.87
C GLU A 472 -13.35 -24.38 6.65
N PHE A 473 -12.23 -23.96 7.25
CA PHE A 473 -12.15 -22.76 8.08
C PHE A 473 -11.35 -21.62 7.43
N ASP A 474 -11.07 -21.66 6.12
CA ASP A 474 -10.42 -20.56 5.40
C ASP A 474 -11.39 -19.38 5.25
N VAL A 475 -11.21 -18.35 6.09
CA VAL A 475 -12.07 -17.16 6.10
C VAL A 475 -11.19 -15.93 5.89
N PRO A 476 -11.47 -15.07 4.88
CA PRO A 476 -10.62 -13.93 4.54
C PRO A 476 -10.50 -12.90 5.67
N ASP A 477 -11.55 -12.75 6.49
CA ASP A 477 -11.61 -11.79 7.60
C ASP A 477 -11.73 -12.50 8.95
N ARG A 478 -10.70 -13.28 9.32
CA ARG A 478 -10.62 -13.84 10.67
C ARG A 478 -10.42 -12.71 11.68
N ALA A 479 -11.22 -12.71 12.75
CA ALA A 479 -11.15 -11.69 13.79
C ALA A 479 -9.95 -11.89 14.72
N ASP A 480 -9.63 -13.15 15.04
CA ASP A 480 -8.58 -13.52 16.00
C ASP A 480 -7.68 -14.61 15.43
N ASP A 481 -6.45 -14.72 15.90
CA ASP A 481 -5.54 -15.77 15.45
C ASP A 481 -6.07 -17.16 15.81
N ALA A 482 -5.65 -18.20 15.08
CA ALA A 482 -6.04 -19.56 15.41
C ALA A 482 -4.91 -20.58 15.25
N CYS A 483 -4.84 -21.55 16.16
CA CYS A 483 -4.00 -22.73 16.06
C CYS A 483 -4.84 -23.99 15.93
N VAL A 484 -4.35 -24.94 15.13
CA VAL A 484 -4.84 -26.31 15.08
C VAL A 484 -3.66 -27.26 15.20
N LEU A 485 -3.76 -28.24 16.09
CA LEU A 485 -2.84 -29.37 16.20
C LEU A 485 -3.63 -30.67 16.15
N ILE A 486 -3.22 -31.57 15.27
CA ILE A 486 -3.81 -32.90 15.07
C ILE A 486 -2.77 -33.96 15.39
N ALA A 487 -3.14 -34.93 16.22
CA ALA A 487 -2.34 -36.10 16.54
C ALA A 487 -3.10 -37.38 16.16
N ARG A 488 -2.55 -38.20 15.28
CA ARG A 488 -3.07 -39.51 14.91
C ARG A 488 -2.21 -40.60 15.53
N ILE A 489 -2.83 -41.52 16.24
CA ILE A 489 -2.18 -42.68 16.85
C ILE A 489 -2.18 -43.82 15.84
N SER A 490 -1.04 -44.41 15.53
CA SER A 490 -0.94 -45.58 14.63
C SER A 490 -0.80 -46.92 15.32
#